data_AF-A0A2V5P2Y2-F1
#
_entry.id   AF-A0A2V5P2Y2-F1
#
_cell.length_a   1.000
_cell.length_b   1.000
_cell.length_c   1.000
_cell.angle_alpha   90.00
_cell.angle_beta   90.00
_cell.angle_gamma   90.00
#
_symmetry.space_group_name_H-M   'P 1'
#
loop_
_entity.id
_entity.type
_entity.pdbx_description
1 polymer ?
#
loop_
_entity_poly.entity_id
_entity_poly.type
_entity_poly.pdbx_seq_one_letter_code
_entity_poly.pdbx_strand_id
1 'polypeptide(L)'
;HLRDLVTYDLAGDQLLQSSLAALGVAGRVSFIKNNVDHHTGATFGCHENYLMKREAQFTPPILGTLLSFLATRQIFTGAGRVGQANPLAFDFEPPRAEARVDFQLSQRADHIVNDIYQWVQFNRAIINARDEPLADYRKYRRLHLLIGDSNMSPYANALKIGTTACVLSLLEEGRLPRNLVLADAVQSTRDVSRDPSQQWIVRLENGKTMGALDVQWEFHHLAQKHLRNISAETNWLLENWAFVLETIPHNPHTLIGGVDWITKKWLLETFVESEEVTWDDPWLQSIDLEYHNIDPRRGLFFGVTPGKRIAEWNNSVRRHSATHVPPANTRASGRARAVAFFQGCNFPYVINWDSIACDSRDFLVMGNPFETYNDEVDRFLAKPRTTNAGSESADR
;
A
#
# COMPACT_ATOMS: atom_id res chain seq x y z
N HIS A 1 6.89 -13.06 -2.58
CA HIS A 1 6.10 -13.26 -3.81
C HIS A 1 5.02 -12.21 -3.87
N LEU A 2 4.93 -11.51 -4.99
CA LEU A 2 3.96 -10.45 -5.26
C LEU A 2 2.52 -10.99 -5.22
N ARG A 3 2.29 -12.18 -5.81
CA ARG A 3 0.96 -12.81 -5.79
C ARG A 3 0.44 -13.07 -4.38
N ASP A 4 1.27 -13.63 -3.49
CA ASP A 4 0.86 -13.86 -2.10
C ASP A 4 0.50 -12.55 -1.42
N LEU A 5 1.32 -11.50 -1.59
CA LEU A 5 1.06 -10.20 -0.98
C LEU A 5 -0.31 -9.65 -1.36
N VAL A 6 -0.62 -9.62 -2.66
CA VAL A 6 -1.94 -9.15 -3.15
C VAL A 6 -3.07 -10.07 -2.68
N THR A 7 -2.82 -11.38 -2.63
CA THR A 7 -3.80 -12.36 -2.14
C THR A 7 -4.16 -12.11 -0.67
N TYR A 8 -3.16 -11.86 0.19
CA TYR A 8 -3.41 -11.62 1.63
C TYR A 8 -3.99 -10.24 1.91
N ASP A 9 -3.71 -9.24 1.08
CA ASP A 9 -4.41 -7.95 1.12
C ASP A 9 -5.92 -8.14 0.86
N LEU A 10 -6.28 -8.89 -0.18
CA LEU A 10 -7.68 -9.23 -0.49
C LEU A 10 -8.33 -10.11 0.59
N ALA A 11 -7.56 -11.01 1.21
CA ALA A 11 -8.07 -11.83 2.31
C ALA A 11 -8.45 -10.96 3.52
N GLY A 12 -7.76 -9.84 3.76
CA GLY A 12 -8.13 -8.86 4.77
C GLY A 12 -9.53 -8.28 4.54
N ASP A 13 -9.84 -7.89 3.30
CA ASP A 13 -11.16 -7.38 2.93
C ASP A 13 -12.26 -8.44 3.19
N GLN A 14 -11.98 -9.71 2.83
CA GLN A 14 -12.90 -10.83 3.09
C GLN A 14 -13.13 -11.08 4.58
N LEU A 15 -12.10 -10.99 5.41
CA LEU A 15 -12.21 -11.15 6.85
C LEU A 15 -13.06 -10.04 7.49
N LEU A 16 -12.89 -8.80 7.06
CA LEU A 16 -13.71 -7.67 7.52
C LEU A 16 -15.18 -7.85 7.14
N GLN A 17 -15.47 -8.24 5.90
CA GLN A 17 -16.84 -8.50 5.45
C GLN A 17 -17.48 -9.69 6.19
N SER A 18 -16.73 -10.77 6.36
CA SER A 18 -17.20 -11.95 7.12
C SER A 18 -17.51 -11.58 8.57
N SER A 19 -16.75 -10.65 9.16
CA SER A 19 -16.99 -10.15 10.51
C SER A 19 -18.30 -9.36 10.61
N LEU A 20 -18.62 -8.52 9.62
CA LEU A 20 -19.91 -7.81 9.58
C LEU A 20 -21.10 -8.76 9.46
N ALA A 21 -20.95 -9.83 8.66
CA ALA A 21 -21.95 -10.87 8.53
C ALA A 21 -22.14 -11.65 9.84
N ALA A 22 -21.04 -12.07 10.47
CA ALA A 22 -21.07 -12.78 11.75
C ALA A 22 -21.71 -11.94 12.89
N LEU A 23 -21.52 -10.62 12.86
CA LEU A 23 -22.14 -9.68 13.81
C LEU A 23 -23.59 -9.31 13.46
N GLY A 24 -24.13 -9.72 12.31
CA GLY A 24 -25.50 -9.37 11.89
C GLY A 24 -25.70 -7.88 11.57
N VAL A 25 -24.63 -7.17 11.17
CA VAL A 25 -24.64 -5.71 10.92
C VAL A 25 -24.34 -5.32 9.48
N ALA A 26 -24.17 -6.28 8.57
CA ALA A 26 -23.83 -6.04 7.16
C ALA A 26 -24.81 -5.12 6.40
N GLY A 27 -26.08 -5.04 6.83
CA GLY A 27 -27.06 -4.10 6.25
C GLY A 27 -27.01 -2.67 6.80
N ARG A 28 -26.20 -2.42 7.84
CA ARG A 28 -26.12 -1.13 8.56
C ARG A 28 -24.72 -0.52 8.58
N VAL A 29 -23.70 -1.35 8.44
CA VAL A 29 -22.29 -0.95 8.54
C VAL A 29 -21.58 -1.42 7.27
N SER A 30 -20.76 -0.53 6.71
CA SER A 30 -19.87 -0.83 5.58
C SER A 30 -18.43 -0.51 5.96
N PHE A 31 -17.49 -1.25 5.38
CA PHE A 31 -16.08 -0.86 5.38
C PHE A 31 -15.73 -0.26 4.01
N ILE A 32 -15.10 0.91 4.05
CA ILE A 32 -14.62 1.62 2.87
C ILE A 32 -13.10 1.56 2.87
N LYS A 33 -12.51 0.92 1.84
CA LYS A 33 -11.06 0.75 1.70
C LYS A 33 -10.48 1.92 0.91
N ASN A 34 -10.43 3.09 1.54
CA ASN A 34 -9.92 4.32 0.93
C ASN A 34 -8.88 5.00 1.85
N ASN A 35 -8.63 6.29 1.66
CA ASN A 35 -7.70 7.07 2.47
C ASN A 35 -8.26 8.39 2.99
N VAL A 36 -9.53 8.69 2.74
CA VAL A 36 -10.14 9.99 3.08
C VAL A 36 -11.56 9.85 3.57
N ASP A 37 -11.97 10.81 4.38
CA ASP A 37 -13.37 11.07 4.67
C ASP A 37 -13.73 12.46 4.15
N HIS A 38 -14.74 12.56 3.28
CA HIS A 38 -15.22 13.83 2.74
C HIS A 38 -15.94 14.67 3.80
N HIS A 39 -16.43 14.08 4.89
CA HIS A 39 -17.18 14.80 5.91
C HIS A 39 -16.28 15.54 6.91
N THR A 40 -15.30 14.84 7.50
CA THR A 40 -14.41 15.43 8.50
C THR A 40 -13.09 15.94 7.92
N GLY A 41 -12.75 15.57 6.68
CA GLY A 41 -11.44 15.82 6.11
C GLY A 41 -10.33 14.92 6.67
N ALA A 42 -10.69 13.89 7.45
CA ALA A 42 -9.74 12.92 7.98
C ALA A 42 -9.05 12.12 6.85
N THR A 43 -7.88 11.57 7.16
CA THR A 43 -7.13 10.70 6.26
C THR A 43 -6.65 9.44 6.95
N PHE A 44 -6.63 8.34 6.21
CA PHE A 44 -6.21 7.00 6.66
C PHE A 44 -5.09 6.48 5.75
N GLY A 45 -4.16 5.70 6.30
CA GLY A 45 -2.97 5.24 5.59
C GLY A 45 -3.06 3.80 5.08
N CYS A 46 -2.68 3.57 3.83
CA CYS A 46 -2.30 2.25 3.33
C CYS A 46 -0.77 2.16 3.33
N HIS A 47 -0.21 1.55 4.37
CA HIS A 47 1.24 1.53 4.57
C HIS A 47 1.91 0.34 3.89
N GLU A 48 3.05 0.61 3.26
CA GLU A 48 3.86 -0.41 2.59
C GLU A 48 5.12 -0.68 3.40
N ASN A 49 5.54 -1.95 3.44
CA ASN A 49 6.67 -2.38 4.24
C ASN A 49 7.61 -3.26 3.41
N TYR A 50 8.85 -2.82 3.25
CA TYR A 50 9.87 -3.53 2.48
C TYR A 50 11.03 -3.88 3.40
N LEU A 51 11.35 -5.17 3.47
CA LEU A 51 12.57 -5.63 4.11
C LEU A 51 13.75 -5.32 3.18
N MET A 52 14.79 -4.72 3.74
CA MET A 52 16.01 -4.36 3.00
C MET A 52 17.24 -4.81 3.77
N LYS A 53 18.34 -5.01 3.04
CA LYS A 53 19.67 -5.26 3.61
C LYS A 53 20.11 -4.08 4.46
N ARG A 54 20.70 -4.36 5.62
CA ARG A 54 21.18 -3.31 6.53
C ARG A 54 22.27 -2.45 5.90
N GLU A 55 23.06 -3.04 5.00
CA GLU A 55 24.20 -2.40 4.34
C GLU A 55 23.78 -1.47 3.19
N ALA A 56 22.51 -1.47 2.79
CA ALA A 56 22.00 -0.58 1.75
C ALA A 56 22.20 0.88 2.17
N GLN A 57 22.79 1.68 1.28
CA GLN A 57 23.12 3.07 1.58
C GLN A 57 21.95 4.01 1.27
N PHE A 58 21.49 4.73 2.29
CA PHE A 58 20.45 5.76 2.18
C PHE A 58 21.08 7.16 2.27
N THR A 59 22.01 7.45 1.36
CA THR A 59 22.59 8.81 1.27
C THR A 59 21.54 9.80 0.75
N PRO A 60 21.66 11.11 1.06
CA PRO A 60 20.67 12.09 0.61
C PRO A 60 20.37 12.06 -0.90
N PRO A 61 21.35 11.92 -1.82
CA PRO A 61 21.06 11.80 -3.24
C PRO A 61 20.27 10.54 -3.61
N ILE A 62 20.56 9.39 -2.96
CA ILE A 62 19.83 8.13 -3.20
C ILE A 62 18.39 8.25 -2.71
N LEU A 63 18.20 8.83 -1.52
CA LEU A 63 16.88 9.13 -0.97
C LEU A 63 16.09 10.08 -1.88
N GLY A 64 16.73 11.15 -2.35
CA GLY A 64 16.15 12.09 -3.32
C GLY A 64 15.67 11.38 -4.59
N THR A 65 16.48 10.51 -5.17
CA THR A 65 16.07 9.72 -6.35
C THR A 65 14.91 8.75 -6.03
N LEU A 66 14.92 8.10 -4.87
CA LEU A 66 13.80 7.24 -4.45
C LEU A 66 12.50 8.06 -4.28
N LEU A 67 12.59 9.25 -3.69
CA LEU A 67 11.45 10.16 -3.55
C LEU A 67 10.90 10.59 -4.91
N SER A 68 11.75 10.80 -5.93
CA SER A 68 11.31 11.08 -7.30
C SER A 68 10.42 9.97 -7.86
N PHE A 69 10.81 8.69 -7.67
CA PHE A 69 9.99 7.55 -8.06
C PHE A 69 8.67 7.51 -7.29
N LEU A 70 8.72 7.68 -5.97
CA LEU A 70 7.54 7.58 -5.11
C LEU A 70 6.52 8.70 -5.36
N ALA A 71 6.97 9.92 -5.61
CA ALA A 71 6.13 11.07 -5.90
C ALA A 71 5.40 10.94 -7.25
N THR A 72 6.01 10.24 -8.22
CA THR A 72 5.47 10.14 -9.59
C THR A 72 4.74 8.81 -9.87
N ARG A 73 4.94 7.75 -9.08
CA ARG A 73 4.25 6.45 -9.32
C ARG A 73 2.72 6.52 -9.18
N GLN A 74 2.19 7.56 -8.53
CA GLN A 74 0.74 7.78 -8.40
C GLN A 74 0.01 7.88 -9.75
N ILE A 75 0.70 8.19 -10.84
CA ILE A 75 0.12 8.17 -12.20
C ILE A 75 -0.45 6.79 -12.58
N PHE A 76 0.06 5.71 -11.98
CA PHE A 76 -0.48 4.36 -12.17
C PHE A 76 -0.91 3.65 -10.88
N THR A 77 -0.62 4.21 -9.70
CA THR A 77 -1.02 3.61 -8.40
C THR A 77 -2.10 4.40 -7.66
N GLY A 78 -2.42 5.61 -8.08
CA GLY A 78 -3.42 6.46 -7.44
C GLY A 78 -4.81 5.85 -7.47
N ALA A 79 -5.59 6.09 -6.41
CA ALA A 79 -6.95 5.57 -6.27
C ALA A 79 -8.05 6.56 -6.68
N GLY A 80 -7.68 7.80 -7.01
CA GLY A 80 -8.60 8.83 -7.44
C GLY A 80 -9.38 9.45 -6.28
N ARG A 81 -9.63 10.75 -6.36
CA ARG A 81 -10.46 11.48 -5.40
C ARG A 81 -11.20 12.61 -6.08
N VAL A 82 -12.46 12.79 -5.72
CA VAL A 82 -13.24 14.00 -6.05
C VAL A 82 -12.79 15.15 -5.15
N GLY A 83 -12.55 16.30 -5.74
CA GLY A 83 -12.15 17.49 -5.00
C GLY A 83 -10.70 17.49 -4.53
N GLN A 84 -10.39 18.44 -3.64
CA GLN A 84 -9.11 18.57 -2.95
C GLN A 84 -9.27 18.61 -1.44
N ALA A 85 -8.21 18.27 -0.70
CA ALA A 85 -8.07 18.66 0.70
C ALA A 85 -7.01 19.74 0.81
N ASN A 86 -7.28 20.68 1.70
CA ASN A 86 -6.27 21.52 2.29
C ASN A 86 -6.21 21.12 3.75
N PRO A 87 -5.41 20.07 4.09
CA PRO A 87 -5.28 19.66 5.48
C PRO A 87 -4.87 20.89 6.28
N LEU A 88 -5.40 21.06 7.48
CA LEU A 88 -4.94 22.11 8.40
C LEU A 88 -3.43 21.99 8.51
N ALA A 89 -2.74 22.85 7.77
CA ALA A 89 -1.35 23.07 8.00
C ALA A 89 -1.30 23.73 9.38
N PHE A 90 -0.32 23.34 10.20
CA PHE A 90 0.10 24.22 11.30
C PHE A 90 0.79 25.48 10.76
N ASP A 91 0.51 25.87 9.51
CA ASP A 91 1.01 27.06 8.87
C ASP A 91 0.16 28.23 9.36
N PHE A 92 0.86 29.23 9.88
CA PHE A 92 0.29 30.48 10.36
C PHE A 92 -0.13 31.42 9.21
N GLU A 93 0.08 31.00 7.96
CA GLU A 93 -0.35 31.74 6.77
C GLU A 93 -1.63 31.14 6.20
N PRO A 94 -2.65 31.97 5.90
CA PRO A 94 -3.84 31.49 5.20
C PRO A 94 -3.42 30.93 3.83
N PRO A 95 -3.91 29.74 3.45
CA PRO A 95 -3.58 29.16 2.16
C PRO A 95 -3.97 30.13 1.04
N ARG A 96 -3.14 30.21 0.00
CA ARG A 96 -3.49 30.99 -1.21
C ARG A 96 -4.81 30.47 -1.76
N ALA A 97 -5.56 31.35 -2.44
CA ALA A 97 -6.73 30.92 -3.21
C ALA A 97 -6.26 29.93 -4.28
N GLU A 98 -6.47 28.64 -4.04
CA GLU A 98 -6.11 27.58 -4.96
C GLU A 98 -7.17 27.45 -6.04
N ALA A 99 -6.73 27.08 -7.25
CA ALA A 99 -7.64 26.71 -8.32
C ALA A 99 -8.49 25.51 -7.86
N ARG A 100 -9.77 25.53 -8.22
CA ARG A 100 -10.68 24.40 -7.97
C ARG A 100 -10.14 23.15 -8.68
N VAL A 101 -10.05 22.05 -7.94
CA VAL A 101 -9.70 20.72 -8.45
C VAL A 101 -10.95 19.86 -8.38
N ASP A 102 -11.46 19.44 -9.53
CA ASP A 102 -12.66 18.59 -9.59
C ASP A 102 -12.32 17.12 -9.30
N PHE A 103 -11.19 16.64 -9.81
CA PHE A 103 -10.69 15.29 -9.59
C PHE A 103 -9.17 15.29 -9.51
N GLN A 104 -8.62 14.44 -8.65
CA GLN A 104 -7.17 14.25 -8.50
C GLN A 104 -6.79 12.76 -8.49
N LEU A 105 -5.54 12.45 -8.87
CA LEU A 105 -5.06 11.07 -9.02
C LEU A 105 -4.95 10.31 -7.70
N SER A 106 -4.49 10.97 -6.63
CA SER A 106 -4.22 10.35 -5.34
C SER A 106 -5.11 10.91 -4.24
N GLN A 107 -5.58 10.05 -3.36
CA GLN A 107 -6.30 10.46 -2.16
C GLN A 107 -5.36 11.01 -1.08
N ARG A 108 -4.09 10.59 -1.09
CA ARG A 108 -3.08 10.91 -0.08
C ARG A 108 -2.25 12.14 -0.39
N ALA A 109 -2.10 12.51 -1.65
CA ALA A 109 -1.17 13.57 -2.09
C ALA A 109 -1.29 14.87 -1.30
N ASP A 110 -2.51 15.38 -1.12
CA ASP A 110 -2.78 16.59 -0.33
C ASP A 110 -2.38 16.49 1.14
N HIS A 111 -2.45 15.29 1.70
CA HIS A 111 -2.22 15.03 3.12
C HIS A 111 -0.77 14.79 3.49
N ILE A 112 0.09 14.52 2.50
CA ILE A 112 1.54 14.39 2.70
C ILE A 112 2.14 15.79 2.82
N VAL A 113 2.86 16.03 3.91
CA VAL A 113 3.42 17.35 4.26
C VAL A 113 4.94 17.32 4.46
N ASN A 114 5.54 16.14 4.56
CA ASN A 114 6.98 15.96 4.70
C ASN A 114 7.47 14.87 3.75
N ASP A 115 8.76 14.89 3.41
CA ASP A 115 9.40 13.87 2.61
C ASP A 115 9.83 12.67 3.48
N ILE A 116 10.55 12.92 4.57
CA ILE A 116 11.11 11.89 5.45
C ILE A 116 10.92 12.32 6.91
N TYR A 117 10.25 11.50 7.72
CA TYR A 117 10.07 11.80 9.14
C TYR A 117 9.91 10.54 10.00
N GLN A 118 10.34 10.59 11.26
CA GLN A 118 10.34 9.42 12.16
C GLN A 118 9.04 9.28 12.99
N TRP A 119 8.47 10.39 13.46
CA TRP A 119 7.31 10.37 14.36
C TRP A 119 6.02 10.59 13.59
N VAL A 120 5.18 9.57 13.50
CA VAL A 120 3.91 9.60 12.75
C VAL A 120 2.81 10.45 13.40
N GLN A 121 2.99 10.87 14.65
CA GLN A 121 1.98 11.65 15.36
C GLN A 121 1.94 13.06 14.75
N PHE A 122 0.86 13.34 14.01
CA PHE A 122 0.62 14.58 13.26
C PHE A 122 1.58 14.87 12.10
N ASN A 123 2.53 13.97 11.81
CA ASN A 123 3.46 14.13 10.71
C ASN A 123 3.29 13.04 9.64
N ARG A 124 2.89 13.46 8.44
CA ARG A 124 2.56 12.60 7.29
C ARG A 124 3.66 12.73 6.24
N ALA A 125 4.65 11.85 6.32
CA ALA A 125 5.80 11.82 5.43
C ALA A 125 5.63 10.83 4.26
N ILE A 126 6.42 10.99 3.19
CA ILE A 126 6.53 9.99 2.13
C ILE A 126 7.17 8.70 2.70
N ILE A 127 8.30 8.86 3.40
CA ILE A 127 9.06 7.78 4.04
C ILE A 127 9.02 7.96 5.57
N ASN A 128 8.67 6.89 6.28
CA ASN A 128 8.87 6.82 7.73
C ASN A 128 10.32 6.39 8.03
N ALA A 129 11.06 7.23 8.76
CA ALA A 129 12.44 6.96 9.14
C ALA A 129 12.59 6.02 10.36
N ARG A 130 11.47 5.57 10.96
CA ARG A 130 11.47 4.65 12.10
C ARG A 130 12.23 3.36 11.79
N ASP A 131 13.25 3.07 12.58
CA ASP A 131 14.11 1.90 12.42
C ASP A 131 13.66 0.74 13.31
N GLU A 132 12.55 0.10 12.91
CA GLU A 132 12.00 -1.09 13.57
C GLU A 132 11.95 -2.23 12.55
N PRO A 133 13.04 -3.02 12.38
CA PRO A 133 13.13 -4.03 11.32
C PRO A 133 12.19 -5.21 11.53
N LEU A 134 11.76 -5.46 12.78
CA LEU A 134 11.00 -6.64 13.18
C LEU A 134 11.69 -7.94 12.72
N ALA A 135 13.01 -7.95 12.65
CA ALA A 135 13.88 -9.01 12.17
C ALA A 135 15.26 -8.80 12.82
N ASP A 136 16.24 -9.66 12.53
CA ASP A 136 17.61 -9.46 13.01
C ASP A 136 18.14 -8.07 12.58
N TYR A 137 18.25 -7.16 13.56
CA TYR A 137 18.58 -5.75 13.36
C TYR A 137 19.97 -5.53 12.73
N ARG A 138 20.85 -6.52 12.80
CA ARG A 138 22.20 -6.48 12.22
C ARG A 138 22.18 -6.75 10.73
N LYS A 139 21.18 -7.50 10.25
CA LYS A 139 21.07 -7.96 8.86
C LYS A 139 20.06 -7.15 8.06
N TYR A 140 19.03 -6.63 8.72
CA TYR A 140 17.88 -6.06 8.03
C TYR A 140 17.46 -4.68 8.54
N ARG A 141 16.81 -3.95 7.64
CA ARG A 141 16.04 -2.74 7.85
C ARG A 141 14.63 -2.98 7.32
N ARG A 142 13.63 -2.30 7.89
CA ARG A 142 12.30 -2.19 7.28
C ARG A 142 12.11 -0.77 6.77
N LEU A 143 11.97 -0.61 5.46
CA LEU A 143 11.51 0.64 4.87
C LEU A 143 9.99 0.71 4.96
N HIS A 144 9.47 1.79 5.51
CA HIS A 144 8.04 1.97 5.75
C HIS A 144 7.55 3.22 5.00
N LEU A 145 6.67 3.02 4.02
CA LEU A 145 6.14 4.09 3.17
C LEU A 145 4.70 4.43 3.55
N LEU A 146 4.33 5.72 3.49
CA LEU A 146 2.98 6.21 3.85
C LEU A 146 2.26 7.00 2.73
N ILE A 147 2.91 7.14 1.57
CA ILE A 147 2.40 7.90 0.42
C ILE A 147 1.34 7.15 -0.38
N GLY A 148 1.34 5.81 -0.36
CA GLY A 148 0.48 5.00 -1.21
C GLY A 148 -1.00 5.09 -0.84
N ASP A 149 -1.85 5.08 -1.87
CA ASP A 149 -3.30 4.95 -1.70
C ASP A 149 -3.70 3.49 -1.42
N SER A 150 -4.89 3.33 -0.84
CA SER A 150 -5.62 2.07 -0.73
C SER A 150 -6.20 1.72 -2.10
N ASN A 151 -5.75 0.60 -2.68
CA ASN A 151 -6.19 0.18 -4.01
C ASN A 151 -7.28 -0.90 -3.92
N MET A 152 -8.35 -0.73 -4.69
CA MET A 152 -9.38 -1.76 -4.89
C MET A 152 -8.91 -2.77 -5.95
N SER A 153 -8.23 -2.28 -6.98
CA SER A 153 -7.64 -3.11 -8.03
C SER A 153 -6.46 -3.96 -7.54
N PRO A 154 -6.56 -5.30 -7.60
CA PRO A 154 -5.43 -6.19 -7.32
C PRO A 154 -4.26 -5.96 -8.30
N TYR A 155 -4.55 -5.49 -9.52
CA TYR A 155 -3.57 -5.14 -10.53
C TYR A 155 -2.80 -3.86 -10.16
N ALA A 156 -3.49 -2.80 -9.73
CA ALA A 156 -2.84 -1.58 -9.23
C ALA A 156 -1.99 -1.87 -8.00
N ASN A 157 -2.49 -2.68 -7.06
CA ASN A 157 -1.73 -3.05 -5.85
C ASN A 157 -0.46 -3.85 -6.21
N ALA A 158 -0.54 -4.75 -7.19
CA ALA A 158 0.62 -5.47 -7.71
C ALA A 158 1.67 -4.54 -8.31
N LEU A 159 1.26 -3.58 -9.15
CA LEU A 159 2.17 -2.60 -9.73
C LEU A 159 2.78 -1.70 -8.65
N LYS A 160 1.98 -1.21 -7.69
CA LYS A 160 2.43 -0.37 -6.58
C LYS A 160 3.56 -1.04 -5.80
N ILE A 161 3.33 -2.27 -5.37
CA ILE A 161 4.28 -2.99 -4.52
C ILE A 161 5.46 -3.54 -5.32
N GLY A 162 5.17 -4.13 -6.48
CA GLY A 162 6.17 -4.76 -7.33
C GLY A 162 7.18 -3.77 -7.88
N THR A 163 6.73 -2.69 -8.51
CA THR A 163 7.65 -1.71 -9.12
C THR A 163 8.54 -1.05 -8.07
N THR A 164 7.99 -0.79 -6.89
CA THR A 164 8.75 -0.31 -5.73
C THR A 164 9.80 -1.33 -5.30
N ALA A 165 9.45 -2.62 -5.19
CA ALA A 165 10.43 -3.66 -4.87
C ALA A 165 11.56 -3.73 -5.91
N CYS A 166 11.27 -3.58 -7.20
CA CYS A 166 12.28 -3.48 -8.26
C CYS A 166 13.21 -2.28 -8.06
N VAL A 167 12.66 -1.09 -7.82
CA VAL A 167 13.45 0.13 -7.56
C VAL A 167 14.31 -0.03 -6.30
N LEU A 168 13.81 -0.67 -5.25
CA LEU A 168 14.58 -0.96 -4.04
C LEU A 168 15.69 -2.00 -4.29
N SER A 169 15.47 -2.99 -5.14
CA SER A 169 16.54 -3.91 -5.58
C SER A 169 17.65 -3.17 -6.34
N LEU A 170 17.30 -2.25 -7.24
CA LEU A 170 18.26 -1.38 -7.92
C LEU A 170 19.01 -0.48 -6.93
N LEU A 171 18.33 0.01 -5.88
CA LEU A 171 18.94 0.79 -4.80
C LEU A 171 19.98 -0.03 -4.06
N GLU A 172 19.65 -1.26 -3.62
CA GLU A 172 20.60 -2.15 -2.96
C GLU A 172 21.83 -2.49 -3.82
N GLU A 173 21.66 -2.51 -5.14
CA GLU A 173 22.74 -2.74 -6.11
C GLU A 173 23.52 -1.46 -6.48
N GLY A 174 23.12 -0.29 -5.97
CA GLY A 174 23.75 1.00 -6.30
C GLY A 174 23.52 1.44 -7.75
N ARG A 175 22.36 1.09 -8.32
CA ARG A 175 22.03 1.25 -9.75
C ARG A 175 20.93 2.27 -10.06
N LEU A 176 20.46 3.03 -9.07
CA LEU A 176 19.46 4.08 -9.32
C LEU A 176 19.97 5.16 -10.30
N PRO A 177 19.06 5.85 -11.03
CA PRO A 177 19.44 6.96 -11.89
C PRO A 177 20.24 8.01 -11.12
N ARG A 178 21.29 8.51 -11.76
CA ARG A 178 22.03 9.68 -11.25
C ARG A 178 21.32 10.94 -11.75
N ASN A 179 21.27 11.97 -10.91
CA ASN A 179 20.71 13.30 -11.25
C ASN A 179 19.18 13.34 -11.49
N LEU A 180 18.43 12.37 -10.95
CA LEU A 180 16.97 12.35 -11.02
C LEU A 180 16.38 12.66 -9.64
N VAL A 181 16.62 13.88 -9.16
CA VAL A 181 16.13 14.37 -7.86
C VAL A 181 15.17 15.52 -8.11
N LEU A 182 13.95 15.41 -7.61
CA LEU A 182 12.95 16.48 -7.66
C LEU A 182 13.39 17.64 -6.76
N ALA A 183 13.11 18.87 -7.19
CA ALA A 183 13.37 20.06 -6.39
C ALA A 183 12.57 20.06 -5.07
N ASP A 184 11.33 19.53 -5.11
CA ASP A 184 10.49 19.30 -3.94
C ASP A 184 9.56 18.12 -4.23
N ALA A 185 9.79 16.99 -3.55
CA ALA A 185 9.00 15.78 -3.74
C ALA A 185 7.58 15.87 -3.17
N VAL A 186 7.38 16.64 -2.10
CA VAL A 186 6.06 16.82 -1.48
C VAL A 186 5.18 17.68 -2.38
N GLN A 187 5.71 18.81 -2.83
CA GLN A 187 5.01 19.68 -3.76
C GLN A 187 4.73 18.95 -5.09
N SER A 188 5.72 18.26 -5.65
CA SER A 188 5.53 17.49 -6.88
C SER A 188 4.46 16.40 -6.73
N THR A 189 4.35 15.76 -5.56
CA THR A 189 3.29 14.78 -5.29
C THR A 189 1.91 15.44 -5.39
N ARG A 190 1.73 16.66 -4.85
CA ARG A 190 0.45 17.38 -4.95
C ARG A 190 0.17 17.86 -6.37
N ASP A 191 1.16 18.48 -7.01
CA ASP A 191 1.02 19.05 -8.35
C ASP A 191 0.65 17.97 -9.39
N VAL A 192 1.33 16.82 -9.34
CA VAL A 192 1.02 15.67 -10.21
C VAL A 192 -0.38 15.15 -9.95
N SER A 193 -0.82 15.06 -8.69
CA SER A 193 -2.16 14.57 -8.35
C SER A 193 -3.25 15.49 -8.89
N ARG A 194 -3.06 16.81 -8.75
CA ARG A 194 -4.07 17.83 -9.05
C ARG A 194 -4.10 18.28 -10.51
N ASP A 195 -3.13 17.88 -11.34
CA ASP A 195 -3.01 18.36 -12.72
C ASP A 195 -4.12 17.80 -13.64
N PRO A 196 -5.09 18.64 -14.07
CA PRO A 196 -6.17 18.20 -14.94
C PRO A 196 -5.72 18.02 -16.40
N SER A 197 -4.59 18.62 -16.79
CA SER A 197 -4.03 18.54 -18.14
C SER A 197 -3.29 17.23 -18.42
N GLN A 198 -3.01 16.47 -17.35
CA GLN A 198 -2.28 15.20 -17.37
C GLN A 198 -0.91 15.28 -18.06
N GLN A 199 -0.29 16.46 -18.07
CA GLN A 199 1.08 16.64 -18.54
C GLN A 199 2.09 16.25 -17.45
N TRP A 200 1.68 16.39 -16.18
CA TRP A 200 2.42 15.97 -14.99
C TRP A 200 3.87 16.44 -14.97
N ILE A 201 4.09 17.72 -15.25
CA ILE A 201 5.43 18.30 -15.29
C ILE A 201 5.98 18.46 -13.87
N VAL A 202 7.16 17.89 -13.61
CA VAL A 202 7.90 18.03 -12.36
C VAL A 202 9.20 18.80 -12.56
N ARG A 203 9.65 19.50 -11.51
CA ARG A 203 10.90 20.27 -11.50
C ARG A 203 12.01 19.49 -10.80
N LEU A 204 13.18 19.43 -11.41
CA LEU A 204 14.38 18.79 -10.86
C LEU A 204 15.25 19.80 -10.10
N GLU A 205 16.07 19.34 -9.16
CA GLU A 205 17.02 20.17 -8.40
C GLU A 205 17.99 20.94 -9.31
N ASN A 206 18.32 20.39 -10.47
CA ASN A 206 19.19 21.02 -11.47
C ASN A 206 18.51 22.15 -12.27
N GLY A 207 17.26 22.48 -11.95
CA GLY A 207 16.48 23.54 -12.58
C GLY A 207 15.74 23.13 -13.87
N LYS A 208 15.96 21.92 -14.38
CA LYS A 208 15.20 21.38 -15.53
C LYS A 208 13.81 20.91 -15.12
N THR A 209 12.95 20.70 -16.11
CA THR A 209 11.65 20.03 -15.94
C THR A 209 11.62 18.70 -16.69
N MET A 210 10.74 17.81 -16.26
CA MET A 210 10.54 16.48 -16.84
C MET A 210 9.08 16.05 -16.65
N GLY A 211 8.51 15.26 -17.55
CA GLY A 211 7.20 14.65 -17.32
C GLY A 211 7.30 13.55 -16.27
N ALA A 212 6.31 13.42 -15.39
CA ALA A 212 6.26 12.34 -14.39
C ALA A 212 6.27 10.95 -15.05
N LEU A 213 5.69 10.83 -16.25
CA LEU A 213 5.75 9.61 -17.05
C LEU A 213 7.19 9.29 -17.49
N ASP A 214 7.94 10.30 -17.93
CA ASP A 214 9.36 10.13 -18.31
C ASP A 214 10.20 9.72 -17.10
N VAL A 215 9.94 10.32 -15.93
CA VAL A 215 10.59 9.92 -14.66
C VAL A 215 10.37 8.43 -14.41
N GLN A 216 9.14 7.94 -14.58
CA GLN A 216 8.82 6.52 -14.40
C GLN A 216 9.50 5.62 -15.45
N TRP A 217 9.64 6.07 -16.70
CA TRP A 217 10.39 5.36 -17.74
C TRP A 217 11.88 5.21 -17.40
N GLU A 218 12.52 6.20 -16.78
CA GLU A 218 13.92 6.08 -16.34
C GLU A 218 14.11 4.91 -15.35
N PHE A 219 13.19 4.75 -14.39
CA PHE A 219 13.23 3.62 -13.46
C PHE A 219 12.89 2.30 -14.15
N HIS A 220 11.89 2.30 -15.03
CA HIS A 220 11.52 1.11 -15.80
C HIS A 220 12.68 0.61 -16.64
N HIS A 221 13.36 1.48 -17.39
CA HIS A 221 14.48 1.10 -18.25
C HIS A 221 15.62 0.45 -17.45
N LEU A 222 15.94 0.97 -16.26
CA LEU A 222 16.94 0.35 -15.39
C LEU A 222 16.47 -1.00 -14.85
N ALA A 223 15.23 -1.10 -14.41
CA ALA A 223 14.66 -2.36 -13.93
C ALA A 223 14.63 -3.41 -15.05
N GLN A 224 14.23 -3.02 -16.25
CA GLN A 224 14.25 -3.85 -17.45
C GLN A 224 15.67 -4.29 -17.81
N LYS A 225 16.66 -3.41 -17.70
CA LYS A 225 18.06 -3.73 -18.01
C LYS A 225 18.66 -4.74 -17.01
N HIS A 226 18.34 -4.59 -15.73
CA HIS A 226 19.06 -5.28 -14.65
C HIS A 226 18.29 -6.43 -14.00
N LEU A 227 16.96 -6.41 -14.05
CA LEU A 227 16.10 -7.36 -13.32
C LEU A 227 15.29 -8.29 -14.22
N ARG A 228 15.26 -8.03 -15.55
CA ARG A 228 14.63 -8.95 -16.50
C ARG A 228 15.23 -10.36 -16.36
N ASN A 229 14.39 -11.37 -16.53
CA ASN A 229 14.72 -12.79 -16.47
C ASN A 229 15.21 -13.30 -15.10
N ILE A 230 15.11 -12.51 -14.03
CA ILE A 230 15.31 -13.02 -12.66
C ILE A 230 14.22 -14.02 -12.29
N SER A 231 12.97 -13.73 -12.64
CA SER A 231 11.83 -14.63 -12.41
C SER A 231 10.67 -14.32 -13.35
N ALA A 232 9.75 -15.27 -13.51
CA ALA A 232 8.51 -15.05 -14.26
C ALA A 232 7.64 -13.94 -13.64
N GLU A 233 7.65 -13.81 -12.30
CA GLU A 233 6.92 -12.75 -11.58
C GLU A 233 7.52 -11.37 -11.89
N THR A 234 8.85 -11.25 -11.92
CA THR A 234 9.54 -10.01 -12.29
C THR A 234 9.30 -9.66 -13.75
N ASN A 235 9.33 -10.63 -14.67
CA ASN A 235 9.05 -10.38 -16.09
C ASN A 235 7.62 -9.89 -16.29
N TRP A 236 6.64 -10.57 -15.69
CA TRP A 236 5.25 -10.11 -15.71
C TRP A 236 5.13 -8.67 -15.19
N LEU A 237 5.79 -8.35 -14.07
CA LEU A 237 5.73 -7.02 -13.49
C LEU A 237 6.31 -5.95 -14.43
N LEU A 238 7.48 -6.19 -15.03
CA LEU A 238 8.13 -5.23 -15.93
C LEU A 238 7.35 -5.02 -17.23
N GLU A 239 6.76 -6.09 -17.78
CA GLU A 239 5.88 -6.01 -18.95
C GLU A 239 4.60 -5.22 -18.64
N ASN A 240 3.98 -5.45 -17.48
CA ASN A 240 2.76 -4.76 -17.11
C ASN A 240 3.02 -3.31 -16.66
N TRP A 241 4.19 -3.01 -16.11
CA TRP A 241 4.62 -1.64 -15.86
C TRP A 241 4.77 -0.87 -17.18
N ALA A 242 5.51 -1.40 -18.16
CA ALA A 242 5.61 -0.81 -19.50
C ALA A 242 4.23 -0.62 -20.13
N PHE A 243 3.40 -1.67 -20.15
CA PHE A 243 2.05 -1.62 -20.70
C PHE A 243 1.24 -0.46 -20.11
N VAL A 244 1.26 -0.23 -18.80
CA VAL A 244 0.53 0.89 -18.20
C VAL A 244 1.12 2.24 -18.60
N LEU A 245 2.46 2.39 -18.55
CA LEU A 245 3.10 3.66 -18.93
C LEU A 245 2.86 4.02 -20.40
N GLU A 246 2.85 3.03 -21.30
CA GLU A 246 2.53 3.23 -22.72
C GLU A 246 1.05 3.56 -22.92
N THR A 247 0.16 2.96 -22.13
CA THR A 247 -1.28 3.03 -22.35
C THR A 247 -1.89 4.33 -21.86
N ILE A 248 -1.43 4.86 -20.72
CA ILE A 248 -1.96 6.08 -20.09
C ILE A 248 -2.14 7.24 -21.08
N PRO A 249 -1.13 7.65 -21.86
CA PRO A 249 -1.27 8.82 -22.76
C PRO A 249 -2.07 8.53 -24.04
N HIS A 250 -2.26 7.27 -24.43
CA HIS A 250 -2.85 6.91 -25.73
C HIS A 250 -4.28 6.37 -25.63
N ASN A 251 -4.54 5.47 -24.67
CA ASN A 251 -5.84 4.80 -24.54
C ASN A 251 -6.09 4.34 -23.09
N PRO A 252 -6.30 5.29 -22.15
CA PRO A 252 -6.45 4.99 -20.74
C PRO A 252 -7.67 4.09 -20.44
N HIS A 253 -8.69 4.07 -21.28
CA HIS A 253 -9.88 3.21 -21.11
C HIS A 253 -9.53 1.71 -21.03
N THR A 254 -8.44 1.29 -21.65
CA THR A 254 -8.01 -0.13 -21.57
C THR A 254 -7.46 -0.51 -20.18
N LEU A 255 -7.23 0.48 -19.30
CA LEU A 255 -6.81 0.30 -17.91
C LEU A 255 -7.97 0.29 -16.92
N ILE A 256 -9.22 0.38 -17.38
CA ILE A 256 -10.42 0.25 -16.54
C ILE A 256 -10.42 -1.11 -15.82
N GLY A 257 -10.66 -1.07 -14.50
CA GLY A 257 -10.54 -2.18 -13.55
C GLY A 257 -9.09 -2.57 -13.20
N GLY A 258 -8.10 -1.90 -13.80
CA GLY A 258 -6.67 -2.11 -13.59
C GLY A 258 -6.02 -0.99 -12.80
N VAL A 259 -6.23 0.27 -13.20
CA VAL A 259 -5.75 1.47 -12.50
C VAL A 259 -6.95 2.17 -11.86
N ASP A 260 -6.93 2.32 -10.53
CA ASP A 260 -8.11 2.71 -9.76
C ASP A 260 -8.60 4.13 -10.10
N TRP A 261 -7.71 5.12 -10.16
CA TRP A 261 -8.12 6.49 -10.49
C TRP A 261 -8.73 6.59 -11.90
N ILE A 262 -8.21 5.85 -12.88
CA ILE A 262 -8.74 5.82 -14.25
C ILE A 262 -10.15 5.22 -14.24
N THR A 263 -10.31 4.10 -13.54
CA THR A 263 -11.59 3.40 -13.41
C THR A 263 -12.64 4.27 -12.75
N LYS A 264 -12.27 4.93 -11.65
CA LYS A 264 -13.15 5.80 -10.90
C LYS A 264 -13.49 7.07 -11.68
N LYS A 265 -12.51 7.71 -12.32
CA LYS A 265 -12.74 8.89 -13.15
C LYS A 265 -13.73 8.60 -14.26
N TRP A 266 -13.58 7.46 -14.95
CA TRP A 266 -14.53 7.01 -15.95
C TRP A 266 -15.95 6.83 -15.39
N LEU A 267 -16.11 6.20 -14.21
CA LEU A 267 -17.43 6.06 -13.57
C LEU A 267 -18.07 7.42 -13.23
N LEU A 268 -17.27 8.34 -12.68
CA LEU A 268 -17.72 9.68 -12.31
C LEU A 268 -18.09 10.51 -13.54
N GLU A 269 -17.25 10.53 -14.58
CA GLU A 269 -17.52 11.25 -15.84
C GLU A 269 -18.77 10.71 -16.53
N THR A 270 -18.94 9.38 -16.57
CA THR A 270 -20.14 8.74 -17.13
C THR A 270 -21.40 9.20 -16.38
N PHE A 271 -21.33 9.30 -15.05
CA PHE A 271 -22.45 9.74 -14.23
C PHE A 271 -22.76 11.24 -14.40
N VAL A 272 -21.72 12.08 -14.44
CA VAL A 272 -21.82 13.52 -14.72
C VAL A 272 -22.54 13.74 -16.05
N GLU A 273 -22.15 13.01 -17.10
CA GLU A 273 -22.77 13.09 -18.42
C GLU A 273 -24.20 12.55 -18.45
N SER A 274 -24.48 11.42 -17.76
CA SER A 274 -25.81 10.78 -17.83
C SER A 274 -26.88 11.50 -17.02
N GLU A 275 -26.50 12.06 -15.87
CA GLU A 275 -27.43 12.76 -14.97
C GLU A 275 -27.43 14.28 -15.17
N GLU A 276 -26.63 14.80 -16.11
CA GLU A 276 -26.48 16.23 -16.41
C GLU A 276 -26.12 17.08 -15.18
N VAL A 277 -25.33 16.51 -14.26
CA VAL A 277 -24.86 17.19 -13.03
C VAL A 277 -23.48 17.82 -13.24
N THR A 278 -23.03 18.64 -12.28
CA THR A 278 -21.69 19.24 -12.30
C THR A 278 -20.77 18.58 -11.27
N TRP A 279 -19.47 18.87 -11.33
CA TRP A 279 -18.48 18.27 -10.41
C TRP A 279 -18.62 18.66 -8.94
N ASP A 280 -19.46 19.67 -8.65
CA ASP A 280 -19.82 20.15 -7.32
C ASP A 280 -21.05 19.43 -6.73
N ASP A 281 -21.68 18.54 -7.50
CA ASP A 281 -22.81 17.76 -6.99
C ASP A 281 -22.35 16.78 -5.89
N PRO A 282 -23.03 16.76 -4.72
CA PRO A 282 -22.67 15.87 -3.61
C PRO A 282 -22.73 14.38 -3.96
N TRP A 283 -23.46 13.98 -5.00
CA TRP A 283 -23.49 12.60 -5.48
C TRP A 283 -22.11 12.10 -5.90
N LEU A 284 -21.24 12.95 -6.43
CA LEU A 284 -19.90 12.52 -6.84
C LEU A 284 -19.04 12.08 -5.64
N GLN A 285 -19.16 12.76 -4.49
CA GLN A 285 -18.50 12.32 -3.27
C GLN A 285 -19.04 10.97 -2.79
N SER A 286 -20.34 10.72 -2.95
CA SER A 286 -20.94 9.42 -2.64
C SER A 286 -20.40 8.31 -3.54
N ILE A 287 -20.27 8.57 -4.84
CA ILE A 287 -19.72 7.62 -5.82
C ILE A 287 -18.23 7.35 -5.55
N ASP A 288 -17.46 8.39 -5.22
CA ASP A 288 -16.05 8.27 -4.84
C ASP A 288 -15.86 7.34 -3.63
N LEU A 289 -16.73 7.44 -2.61
CA LEU A 289 -16.72 6.55 -1.45
C LEU A 289 -17.22 5.14 -1.81
N GLU A 290 -18.32 5.00 -2.54
CA GLU A 290 -18.92 3.70 -2.86
C GLU A 290 -18.06 2.87 -3.82
N TYR A 291 -17.20 3.50 -4.62
CA TYR A 291 -16.13 2.82 -5.38
C TYR A 291 -15.28 1.91 -4.48
N HIS A 292 -15.03 2.37 -3.26
CA HIS A 292 -14.16 1.74 -2.27
C HIS A 292 -14.89 0.85 -1.26
N ASN A 293 -16.20 0.65 -1.40
CA ASN A 293 -16.93 -0.28 -0.54
C ASN A 293 -16.48 -1.71 -0.86
N ILE A 294 -15.99 -2.43 0.15
CA ILE A 294 -15.43 -3.77 -0.03
C ILE A 294 -16.49 -4.87 -0.13
N ASP A 295 -17.78 -4.55 0.05
CA ASP A 295 -18.88 -5.49 -0.20
C ASP A 295 -19.09 -5.69 -1.71
N PRO A 296 -18.87 -6.90 -2.27
CA PRO A 296 -19.01 -7.17 -3.70
C PRO A 296 -20.41 -6.93 -4.26
N ARG A 297 -21.44 -6.88 -3.42
CA ARG A 297 -22.82 -6.60 -3.84
C ARG A 297 -23.13 -5.12 -3.98
N ARG A 298 -22.29 -4.26 -3.41
CA ARG A 298 -22.55 -2.81 -3.30
C ARG A 298 -21.45 -1.97 -3.93
N GLY A 299 -20.19 -2.34 -3.71
CA GLY A 299 -19.04 -1.56 -4.15
C GLY A 299 -18.93 -1.46 -5.66
N LEU A 300 -18.80 -0.22 -6.16
CA LEU A 300 -18.86 0.05 -7.60
C LEU A 300 -17.68 -0.56 -8.36
N PHE A 301 -16.51 -0.71 -7.72
CA PHE A 301 -15.37 -1.39 -8.32
C PHE A 301 -15.71 -2.81 -8.79
N PHE A 302 -16.54 -3.55 -8.05
CA PHE A 302 -16.90 -4.93 -8.38
C PHE A 302 -17.86 -5.05 -9.57
N GLY A 303 -18.55 -3.97 -9.94
CA GLY A 303 -19.40 -3.91 -11.14
C GLY A 303 -18.61 -3.67 -12.44
N VAL A 304 -17.32 -3.35 -12.35
CA VAL A 304 -16.48 -3.03 -13.51
C VAL A 304 -16.04 -4.30 -14.23
N THR A 305 -16.12 -4.29 -15.57
CA THR A 305 -15.61 -5.37 -16.41
C THR A 305 -14.25 -4.98 -17.00
N PRO A 306 -13.12 -5.47 -16.45
CA PRO A 306 -11.80 -5.15 -16.97
C PRO A 306 -11.49 -5.88 -18.29
N GLY A 307 -10.53 -5.33 -19.04
CA GLY A 307 -9.94 -6.02 -20.19
C GLY A 307 -9.26 -7.33 -19.80
N LYS A 308 -9.15 -8.27 -20.76
CA LYS A 308 -8.69 -9.66 -20.53
C LYS A 308 -7.41 -9.78 -19.68
N ARG A 309 -6.36 -9.02 -20.03
CA ARG A 309 -5.07 -9.01 -19.32
C ARG A 309 -5.22 -8.71 -17.82
N ILE A 310 -5.99 -7.67 -17.49
CA ILE A 310 -6.23 -7.23 -16.11
C ILE A 310 -7.15 -8.24 -15.40
N ALA A 311 -8.20 -8.71 -16.08
CA ALA A 311 -9.13 -9.71 -15.54
C ALA A 311 -8.41 -11.00 -15.12
N GLU A 312 -7.51 -11.51 -15.97
CA GLU A 312 -6.72 -12.71 -15.69
C GLU A 312 -5.86 -12.55 -14.43
N TRP A 313 -5.16 -11.41 -14.27
CA TRP A 313 -4.41 -11.13 -13.05
C TRP A 313 -5.33 -11.05 -11.83
N ASN A 314 -6.37 -10.21 -11.88
CA ASN A 314 -7.28 -9.97 -10.78
C ASN A 314 -7.95 -11.26 -10.29
N ASN A 315 -8.28 -12.18 -11.20
CA ASN A 315 -8.82 -13.49 -10.85
C ASN A 315 -7.76 -14.44 -10.28
N SER A 316 -6.53 -14.42 -10.82
CA SER A 316 -5.47 -15.33 -10.42
C SER A 316 -4.99 -15.17 -8.96
N VAL A 317 -5.24 -14.03 -8.35
CA VAL A 317 -4.85 -13.71 -6.95
C VAL A 317 -6.01 -13.87 -5.95
N ARG A 318 -7.22 -14.22 -6.41
CA ARG A 318 -8.36 -14.46 -5.53
C ARG A 318 -8.31 -15.89 -4.99
N ARG A 319 -7.83 -16.04 -3.75
CA ARG A 319 -7.74 -17.32 -3.04
C ARG A 319 -8.45 -17.24 -1.69
N HIS A 320 -9.66 -17.79 -1.60
CA HIS A 320 -10.47 -17.80 -0.37
C HIS A 320 -9.76 -18.45 0.81
N SER A 321 -8.91 -19.46 0.57
CA SER A 321 -8.15 -20.11 1.64
C SER A 321 -7.13 -19.20 2.34
N ALA A 322 -6.75 -18.07 1.74
CA ALA A 322 -5.83 -17.11 2.36
C ALA A 322 -6.40 -16.44 3.62
N THR A 323 -7.70 -16.55 3.88
CA THR A 323 -8.34 -16.09 5.12
C THR A 323 -7.95 -16.93 6.35
N HIS A 324 -7.47 -18.16 6.16
CA HIS A 324 -7.15 -19.09 7.24
C HIS A 324 -5.86 -19.89 7.03
N VAL A 325 -5.30 -19.89 5.82
CA VAL A 325 -4.00 -20.49 5.49
C VAL A 325 -2.96 -19.37 5.37
N PRO A 326 -1.85 -19.39 6.13
CA PRO A 326 -0.79 -18.39 6.06
C PRO A 326 0.11 -18.58 4.82
N PRO A 327 0.95 -17.59 4.46
CA PRO A 327 1.97 -17.81 3.44
C PRO A 327 2.98 -18.86 3.92
N ALA A 328 3.17 -19.91 3.12
CA ALA A 328 3.92 -21.11 3.50
C ALA A 328 5.45 -20.92 3.53
N ASN A 329 5.95 -19.81 2.98
CA ASN A 329 7.37 -19.55 2.74
C ASN A 329 7.94 -18.42 3.63
N THR A 330 7.25 -18.07 4.70
CA THR A 330 7.70 -17.05 5.67
C THR A 330 7.38 -17.49 7.09
N ARG A 331 7.92 -16.78 8.08
CA ARG A 331 7.63 -17.01 9.50
C ARG A 331 6.17 -16.86 9.90
N ALA A 332 5.33 -16.28 9.03
CA ALA A 332 3.89 -16.24 9.25
C ALA A 332 3.28 -17.65 9.29
N SER A 333 3.90 -18.64 8.63
CA SER A 333 3.52 -20.05 8.73
C SER A 333 3.59 -20.55 10.17
N GLY A 334 4.78 -20.50 10.80
CA GLY A 334 4.96 -20.87 12.20
C GLY A 334 4.09 -20.04 13.13
N ARG A 335 3.97 -18.73 12.88
CA ARG A 335 3.10 -17.85 13.68
C ARG A 335 1.64 -18.28 13.66
N ALA A 336 1.09 -18.65 12.50
CA ALA A 336 -0.29 -19.11 12.41
C ALA A 336 -0.53 -20.42 13.16
N ARG A 337 0.46 -21.33 13.18
CA ARG A 337 0.39 -22.57 13.97
C ARG A 337 0.34 -22.27 15.47
N ALA A 338 1.11 -21.29 15.94
CA ALA A 338 1.02 -20.81 17.31
C ALA A 338 -0.34 -20.19 17.63
N VAL A 339 -0.89 -19.32 16.75
CA VAL A 339 -2.23 -18.75 16.92
C VAL A 339 -3.29 -19.86 17.04
N ALA A 340 -3.27 -20.85 16.14
CA ALA A 340 -4.23 -21.95 16.14
C ALA A 340 -4.16 -22.79 17.43
N PHE A 341 -2.95 -23.04 17.95
CA PHE A 341 -2.77 -23.76 19.22
C PHE A 341 -3.30 -22.97 20.42
N PHE A 342 -2.94 -21.69 20.52
CA PHE A 342 -3.28 -20.89 21.70
C PHE A 342 -4.75 -20.46 21.76
N GLN A 343 -5.49 -20.49 20.65
CA GLN A 343 -6.94 -20.24 20.63
C GLN A 343 -7.72 -21.15 21.60
N GLY A 344 -7.24 -22.37 21.86
CA GLY A 344 -7.86 -23.30 22.81
C GLY A 344 -7.25 -23.30 24.22
N CYS A 345 -6.29 -22.40 24.49
CA CYS A 345 -5.53 -22.38 25.74
C CYS A 345 -6.02 -21.29 26.70
N ASN A 346 -6.04 -21.58 28.01
CA ASN A 346 -6.47 -20.64 29.06
C ASN A 346 -5.32 -19.97 29.83
N PHE A 347 -4.08 -20.02 29.31
CA PHE A 347 -2.93 -19.37 29.96
C PHE A 347 -2.46 -18.16 29.13
N PRO A 348 -1.80 -17.16 29.76
CA PRO A 348 -1.33 -15.97 29.06
C PRO A 348 -0.28 -16.30 28.00
N TYR A 349 -0.37 -15.63 26.86
CA TYR A 349 0.62 -15.70 25.78
C TYR A 349 0.69 -14.36 25.03
N VAL A 350 1.80 -14.13 24.36
CA VAL A 350 2.03 -13.00 23.47
C VAL A 350 2.59 -13.52 22.16
N ILE A 351 1.96 -13.15 21.04
CA ILE A 351 2.45 -13.44 19.70
C ILE A 351 2.74 -12.12 19.01
N ASN A 352 3.98 -11.94 18.57
CA ASN A 352 4.46 -10.76 17.84
C ASN A 352 4.98 -11.16 16.45
N TRP A 353 5.45 -10.17 15.69
CA TRP A 353 6.00 -10.38 14.35
C TRP A 353 7.21 -11.31 14.35
N ASP A 354 8.08 -11.18 15.34
CA ASP A 354 9.39 -11.83 15.44
C ASP A 354 9.52 -12.74 16.67
N SER A 355 8.43 -12.99 17.39
CA SER A 355 8.50 -13.75 18.64
C SER A 355 7.16 -14.34 19.06
N ILE A 356 7.24 -15.42 19.84
CA ILE A 356 6.12 -16.04 20.56
C ILE A 356 6.58 -16.20 22.01
N ALA A 357 5.79 -15.80 22.99
CA ALA A 357 6.12 -15.89 24.41
C ALA A 357 4.92 -16.37 25.23
N CYS A 358 5.18 -17.19 26.26
CA CYS A 358 4.19 -17.56 27.26
C CYS A 358 4.47 -16.88 28.62
N ASP A 359 5.74 -16.56 28.90
CA ASP A 359 6.17 -15.72 30.02
C ASP A 359 7.51 -15.02 29.68
N SER A 360 8.15 -14.36 30.65
CA SER A 360 9.41 -13.63 30.44
C SER A 360 10.65 -14.50 30.20
N ARG A 361 10.57 -15.82 30.44
CA ARG A 361 11.66 -16.79 30.30
C ARG A 361 11.37 -17.88 29.26
N ASP A 362 10.12 -18.10 28.89
CA ASP A 362 9.68 -19.01 27.82
C ASP A 362 9.22 -18.22 26.58
N PHE A 363 10.18 -17.90 25.73
CA PHE A 363 9.93 -17.27 24.44
C PHE A 363 10.75 -17.91 23.30
N LEU A 364 10.19 -17.87 22.10
CA LEU A 364 10.80 -18.27 20.85
C LEU A 364 11.01 -17.03 19.99
N VAL A 365 12.25 -16.78 19.57
CA VAL A 365 12.60 -15.70 18.64
C VAL A 365 12.58 -16.22 17.20
N MET A 366 11.93 -15.47 16.32
CA MET A 366 11.74 -15.73 14.89
C MET A 366 12.37 -14.58 14.06
N GLY A 367 13.67 -14.37 14.27
CA GLY A 367 14.40 -13.20 13.77
C GLY A 367 14.67 -13.21 12.26
N ASN A 368 14.60 -14.36 11.59
CA ASN A 368 14.76 -14.46 10.13
C ASN A 368 13.39 -14.54 9.44
N PRO A 369 12.90 -13.48 8.78
CA PRO A 369 11.57 -13.48 8.18
C PRO A 369 11.38 -14.50 7.05
N PHE A 370 12.47 -15.03 6.47
CA PHE A 370 12.46 -16.02 5.40
C PHE A 370 12.33 -17.48 5.88
N GLU A 371 12.56 -17.75 7.17
CA GLU A 371 12.35 -19.07 7.76
C GLU A 371 10.89 -19.27 8.17
N THR A 372 10.36 -20.48 8.06
CA THR A 372 8.95 -20.78 8.39
C THR A 372 8.71 -21.00 9.87
N TYR A 373 9.74 -21.42 10.63
CA TYR A 373 9.69 -21.76 12.05
C TYR A 373 8.70 -22.86 12.44
N ASN A 374 8.25 -23.70 11.49
CA ASN A 374 7.22 -24.70 11.80
C ASN A 374 7.67 -25.69 12.89
N ASP A 375 8.87 -26.25 12.77
CA ASP A 375 9.42 -27.25 13.69
C ASP A 375 9.85 -26.63 15.04
N GLU A 376 10.39 -25.41 15.01
CA GLU A 376 10.72 -24.62 16.20
C GLU A 376 9.47 -24.31 17.01
N VAL A 377 8.39 -23.89 16.33
CA VAL A 377 7.10 -23.62 16.96
C VAL A 377 6.52 -24.92 17.53
N ASP A 378 6.53 -26.04 16.81
CA ASP A 378 6.05 -27.32 17.36
C ASP A 378 6.77 -27.72 18.64
N ARG A 379 8.10 -27.63 18.65
CA ARG A 379 8.90 -27.91 19.86
C ARG A 379 8.58 -26.92 20.99
N PHE A 380 8.39 -25.64 20.67
CA PHE A 380 8.01 -24.63 21.65
C PHE A 380 6.63 -24.94 22.25
N LEU A 381 5.64 -25.30 21.44
CA LEU A 381 4.27 -25.58 21.89
C LEU A 381 4.20 -26.88 22.70
N ALA A 382 5.00 -27.89 22.36
CA ALA A 382 5.05 -29.18 23.06
C ALA A 382 5.65 -29.13 24.48
N LYS A 383 6.32 -28.02 24.87
CA LYS A 383 6.85 -27.87 26.24
C LYS A 383 5.71 -27.93 27.27
N PRO A 384 5.79 -28.78 28.29
CA PRO A 384 4.83 -28.79 29.39
C PRO A 384 4.84 -27.43 30.09
N ARG A 385 3.67 -26.80 30.22
CA ARG A 385 3.50 -25.54 30.97
C ARG A 385 2.64 -25.83 32.19
N THR A 386 3.19 -25.59 33.38
CA THR A 386 2.42 -25.64 34.62
C THR A 386 1.43 -24.50 34.62
N THR A 387 0.15 -24.79 34.54
CA THR A 387 -0.91 -23.82 34.85
C THR A 387 -0.77 -23.48 36.33
N ASN A 388 -0.27 -22.29 36.67
CA ASN A 388 -0.40 -21.75 38.03
C ASN A 388 -1.87 -21.38 38.29
N ALA A 389 -2.73 -22.40 38.34
CA ALA A 389 -4.06 -22.32 38.93
C ALA A 389 -3.92 -22.83 40.37
N GLY A 390 -3.40 -21.99 41.27
CA GLY A 390 -3.30 -22.37 42.69
C GLY A 390 -2.22 -21.63 43.48
N SER A 391 -2.37 -20.33 43.72
CA SER A 391 -1.74 -19.67 44.86
C SER A 391 -2.48 -18.39 45.28
N GLU A 392 -3.81 -18.49 45.45
CA GLU A 392 -4.59 -17.51 46.22
C GLU A 392 -5.54 -18.26 47.17
N SER A 393 -4.97 -19.05 48.09
CA SER A 393 -5.71 -19.51 49.27
C SER A 393 -4.75 -19.97 50.37
N ALA A 394 -3.88 -19.07 50.85
CA ALA A 394 -3.22 -19.23 52.13
C ALA A 394 -2.69 -17.86 52.59
N ASP A 395 -3.59 -17.06 53.16
CA ASP A 395 -3.31 -16.25 54.35
C ASP A 395 -4.66 -15.76 54.89
N ARG A 396 -5.19 -16.55 55.84
CA ARG A 396 -6.15 -16.15 56.85
C ARG A 396 -5.47 -16.29 58.20
#